data_AF-A0A9E1ISV1-F1
#
_entry.id   AF-A0A9E1ISV1-F1
#
_cell.length_a   1.000
_cell.length_b   1.000
_cell.length_c   1.000
_cell.angle_alpha   90.00
_cell.angle_beta   90.00
_cell.angle_gamma   90.00
#
_symmetry.space_group_name_H-M   'P 1'
#
loop_
_entity.id
_entity.type
_entity.pdbx_description
1 polymer ?
#
loop_
_entity_poly.entity_id
_entity_poly.type
_entity_poly.pdbx_seq_one_letter_code
_entity_poly.pdbx_strand_id
1 'polypeptide(L)'
;MWGTYMKGTAYYNYGEIEEEGGIYHKDIGMNEEKAHLVRGQEWERYAESVVSEKQNGDAIQYIYDGNTDDPLPLAYWYGEEVASNGRKRIRRFETSRQMRELICNLPTGHNNERYDRCPDIQFWLGRSWYENENVSEIYFMAEDSDMVDKVSAYYGLPVPYDDALKIRLNNDPASMRVRHYDINQAGEGHHIPVVACGVEFEGKVPLKVKLYAFERA
;
A
#
# COMPACT_ATOMS: atom_id res chain seq x y z
N MET A 1 -20.30 15.28 4.67
CA MET A 1 -19.01 15.81 5.17
C MET A 1 -17.99 14.68 5.08
N TRP A 2 -16.71 14.96 4.82
CA TRP A 2 -15.68 13.92 4.84
C TRP A 2 -15.34 13.55 6.29
N GLY A 3 -15.48 12.27 6.63
CA GLY A 3 -15.04 11.69 7.90
C GLY A 3 -13.73 10.93 7.72
N THR A 4 -12.88 10.90 8.76
CA THR A 4 -11.69 10.04 8.74
C THR A 4 -12.14 8.59 8.88
N TYR A 5 -11.69 7.73 7.98
CA TYR A 5 -11.94 6.29 8.05
C TYR A 5 -10.70 5.56 8.58
N MET A 6 -9.53 5.88 8.03
CA MET A 6 -8.25 5.35 8.50
C MET A 6 -7.17 6.42 8.45
N LYS A 7 -6.23 6.36 9.39
CA LYS A 7 -4.94 7.06 9.30
C LYS A 7 -3.89 6.06 8.82
N GLY A 8 -3.02 6.50 7.92
CA GLY A 8 -1.93 5.70 7.39
C GLY A 8 -0.60 6.31 7.77
N THR A 9 0.36 5.49 8.18
CA THR A 9 1.73 5.92 8.44
C THR A 9 2.70 4.91 7.82
N ALA A 10 3.65 5.41 7.04
CA ALA A 10 4.78 4.64 6.55
C ALA A 10 5.99 4.90 7.44
N TYR A 11 6.49 3.85 8.07
CA TYR A 11 7.69 3.88 8.90
C TYR A 11 8.88 3.31 8.15
N TYR A 12 10.06 3.82 8.43
CA TYR A 12 11.34 3.35 7.91
C TYR A 12 12.43 3.55 8.99
N ASN A 13 13.65 3.08 8.74
CA ASN A 13 14.83 3.44 9.52
C ASN A 13 14.62 3.45 11.06
N TYR A 14 14.33 2.29 11.62
CA TYR A 14 14.07 2.09 13.05
C TYR A 14 12.84 2.83 13.59
N GLY A 15 11.78 2.94 12.78
CA GLY A 15 10.50 3.51 13.19
C GLY A 15 10.36 5.02 12.96
N GLU A 16 11.29 5.64 12.24
CA GLU A 16 11.12 7.01 11.74
C GLU A 16 9.92 7.07 10.79
N ILE A 17 9.17 8.16 10.85
CA ILE A 17 8.04 8.41 9.95
C ILE A 17 8.61 8.90 8.62
N GLU A 18 8.23 8.26 7.51
CA GLU A 18 8.52 8.75 6.15
C GLU A 18 7.34 9.57 5.62
N GLU A 19 6.13 9.04 5.80
CA GLU A 19 4.89 9.53 5.19
C GLU A 19 3.71 9.28 6.12
N GLU A 20 2.85 10.28 6.28
CA GLU A 20 1.60 10.19 7.03
C GLU A 20 0.43 10.60 6.14
N GLY A 21 -0.72 9.98 6.34
CA GLY A 21 -1.88 10.24 5.51
C GLY A 21 -3.17 9.74 6.12
N GLY A 22 -4.22 9.83 5.32
CA GLY A 22 -5.54 9.39 5.72
C GLY A 22 -6.39 8.94 4.54
N ILE A 23 -7.24 7.98 4.83
CA ILE A 23 -8.37 7.59 3.99
C ILE A 23 -9.61 8.22 4.61
N TYR A 24 -10.32 9.00 3.81
CA TYR A 24 -11.49 9.75 4.20
C TYR A 24 -12.70 9.25 3.44
N HIS A 25 -13.83 9.10 4.13
CA HIS A 25 -15.09 8.67 3.54
C HIS A 25 -16.11 9.80 3.54
N LYS A 26 -16.93 9.85 2.49
CA LYS A 26 -18.12 10.69 2.41
C LYS A 26 -19.27 9.80 1.97
N ASP A 27 -20.33 9.73 2.77
CA ASP A 27 -21.59 9.13 2.33
C ASP A 27 -22.13 9.95 1.15
N ILE A 28 -22.40 9.27 0.04
CA ILE A 28 -22.94 9.87 -1.18
C ILE A 28 -24.35 9.36 -1.51
N GLY A 29 -24.88 8.38 -0.78
CA GLY A 29 -26.14 7.71 -1.11
C GLY A 29 -26.17 7.24 -2.56
N MET A 30 -27.16 7.67 -3.33
CA MET A 30 -27.28 7.33 -4.76
C MET A 30 -26.53 8.27 -5.71
N ASN A 31 -25.80 9.27 -5.19
CA ASN A 31 -25.09 10.22 -6.04
C ASN A 31 -23.83 9.61 -6.67
N GLU A 32 -23.35 10.21 -7.75
CA GLU A 32 -22.06 9.89 -8.37
C GLU A 32 -20.95 10.81 -7.89
N GLU A 33 -19.73 10.28 -7.78
CA GLU A 33 -18.53 11.03 -7.41
C GLU A 33 -17.36 10.58 -8.31
N LYS A 34 -17.05 11.33 -9.36
CA LYS A 34 -16.25 10.86 -10.50
C LYS A 34 -14.73 10.78 -10.26
N ALA A 35 -14.21 11.53 -9.29
CA ALA A 35 -12.77 11.58 -8.99
C ALA A 35 -12.37 10.68 -7.80
N HIS A 36 -13.33 9.94 -7.24
CA HIS A 36 -13.18 9.18 -6.01
C HIS A 36 -13.60 7.73 -6.25
N LEU A 37 -12.91 6.79 -5.60
CA LEU A 37 -13.42 5.41 -5.57
C LEU A 37 -14.72 5.38 -4.79
N VAL A 38 -15.74 4.78 -5.38
CA VAL A 38 -17.00 4.55 -4.69
C VAL A 38 -17.09 3.10 -4.24
N ARG A 39 -17.37 2.88 -2.95
CA ARG A 39 -17.61 1.57 -2.35
C ARG A 39 -19.03 1.45 -1.81
N GLY A 40 -19.47 0.22 -1.58
CA GLY A 40 -20.78 -0.10 -0.98
C GLY A 40 -21.82 -0.52 -2.02
N GLN A 41 -23.05 -0.79 -1.56
CA GLN A 41 -24.17 -1.24 -2.38
C GLN A 41 -25.35 -0.29 -2.25
N GLU A 42 -26.02 -0.04 -3.39
CA GLU A 42 -27.29 0.70 -3.55
C GLU A 42 -27.49 1.93 -2.64
N TRP A 43 -27.95 1.73 -1.41
CA TRP A 43 -28.33 2.77 -0.45
C TRP A 43 -27.23 3.16 0.55
N GLU A 44 -26.13 2.40 0.65
CA GLU A 44 -24.97 2.68 1.51
C GLU A 44 -23.70 2.77 0.65
N ARG A 45 -23.55 3.89 -0.06
CA ARG A 45 -22.35 4.15 -0.88
C ARG A 45 -21.50 5.24 -0.27
N TYR A 46 -20.18 5.00 -0.30
CA TYR A 46 -19.19 5.93 0.22
C TYR A 46 -18.17 6.24 -0.86
N ALA A 47 -17.88 7.53 -1.06
CA ALA A 47 -16.70 7.96 -1.80
C ALA A 47 -15.47 7.92 -0.87
N GLU A 48 -14.34 7.43 -1.38
CA GLU A 48 -13.04 7.44 -0.69
C GLU A 48 -12.13 8.53 -1.27
N SER A 49 -11.50 9.31 -0.39
CA SER A 49 -10.40 10.22 -0.72
C SER A 49 -9.17 9.78 0.05
N VAL A 50 -8.02 9.67 -0.62
CA VAL A 50 -6.76 9.32 0.03
C VAL A 50 -5.77 10.45 -0.23
N VAL A 51 -5.16 10.93 0.85
CA VAL A 51 -4.10 11.94 0.81
C VAL A 51 -3.01 11.57 1.80
N SER A 52 -1.78 11.96 1.49
CA SER A 52 -0.64 11.83 2.39
C SER A 52 0.34 12.98 2.22
N GLU A 53 1.22 13.14 3.20
CA GLU A 53 2.31 14.09 3.24
C GLU A 53 3.57 13.37 3.73
N LYS A 54 4.67 13.54 3.00
CA LYS A 54 5.99 13.06 3.40
C LYS A 54 6.63 14.05 4.37
N GLN A 55 7.54 13.58 5.21
CA GLN A 55 8.27 14.45 6.16
C GLN A 55 9.06 15.60 5.48
N ASN A 56 9.40 15.45 4.20
CA ASN A 56 10.05 16.51 3.42
C ASN A 56 9.08 17.58 2.88
N GLY A 57 7.79 17.50 3.23
CA GLY A 57 6.72 18.41 2.81
C GLY A 57 6.13 18.10 1.43
N ASP A 58 6.51 16.98 0.80
CA ASP A 58 5.88 16.55 -0.46
C ASP A 58 4.46 16.05 -0.15
N ALA A 59 3.45 16.64 -0.78
CA ALA A 59 2.04 16.27 -0.60
C ALA A 59 1.56 15.39 -1.75
N ILE A 60 0.79 14.35 -1.43
CA ILE A 60 0.27 13.38 -2.40
C ILE A 60 -1.25 13.34 -2.29
N GLN A 61 -1.92 13.49 -3.43
CA GLN A 61 -3.33 13.20 -3.59
C GLN A 61 -3.50 11.98 -4.48
N TYR A 62 -4.25 10.98 -4.02
CA TYR A 62 -4.51 9.79 -4.80
C TYR A 62 -5.83 9.97 -5.55
N ILE A 63 -5.76 9.89 -6.88
CA ILE A 63 -6.88 10.10 -7.78
C ILE A 63 -7.33 8.75 -8.33
N TYR A 64 -8.64 8.50 -8.26
CA TYR A 64 -9.24 7.30 -8.83
C TYR A 64 -9.24 7.40 -10.35
N ASP A 65 -8.50 6.52 -11.01
CA ASP A 65 -8.36 6.46 -12.47
C ASP A 65 -9.23 5.32 -12.99
N GLY A 66 -10.56 5.41 -12.78
CA GLY A 66 -11.55 4.35 -13.06
C GLY A 66 -11.66 3.86 -14.51
N ASN A 67 -10.64 4.11 -15.32
CA ASN A 67 -10.53 3.84 -16.73
C ASN A 67 -9.29 2.97 -16.99
N THR A 68 -9.36 1.71 -16.59
CA THR A 68 -8.37 0.71 -17.01
C THR A 68 -9.09 -0.30 -17.89
N ASP A 69 -8.54 -0.61 -19.07
CA ASP A 69 -8.93 -1.77 -19.89
C ASP A 69 -8.78 -3.11 -19.14
N ASP A 70 -8.26 -3.07 -17.92
CA ASP A 70 -8.23 -4.16 -16.96
C ASP A 70 -9.62 -4.31 -16.29
N PRO A 71 -10.28 -5.47 -16.46
CA PRO A 71 -11.65 -5.67 -15.97
C PRO A 71 -11.75 -5.87 -14.45
N LEU A 72 -10.64 -6.11 -13.72
CA LEU A 72 -10.64 -6.29 -12.26
C LEU A 72 -9.35 -5.74 -11.57
N PRO A 73 -9.05 -4.43 -11.60
CA PRO A 73 -7.96 -3.87 -10.81
C PRO A 73 -8.23 -4.04 -9.32
N LEU A 74 -7.21 -4.36 -8.54
CA LEU A 74 -7.28 -4.27 -7.07
C LEU A 74 -6.75 -2.91 -6.56
N ALA A 75 -6.11 -2.13 -7.44
CA ALA A 75 -5.65 -0.77 -7.20
C ALA A 75 -6.05 0.11 -8.40
N TYR A 76 -6.87 1.14 -8.15
CA TYR A 76 -7.46 1.99 -9.18
C TYR A 76 -6.99 3.45 -9.06
N TRP A 77 -5.76 3.66 -8.61
CA TRP A 77 -5.32 4.99 -8.22
C TRP A 77 -3.95 5.31 -8.81
N TYR A 78 -3.73 6.58 -9.13
CA TYR A 78 -2.39 7.15 -9.18
C TYR A 78 -2.28 8.27 -8.15
N GLY A 79 -1.07 8.50 -7.66
CA GLY A 79 -0.74 9.62 -6.80
C GLY A 79 -0.29 10.80 -7.65
N GLU A 80 -0.95 11.94 -7.51
CA GLU A 80 -0.38 13.23 -7.88
C GLU A 80 0.41 13.76 -6.70
N GLU A 81 1.73 13.80 -6.86
CA GLU A 81 2.63 14.32 -5.85
C GLU A 81 3.12 15.71 -6.23
N VAL A 82 2.92 16.66 -5.33
CA VAL A 82 3.49 18.00 -5.41
C VAL A 82 4.65 18.04 -4.44
N ALA A 83 5.87 18.00 -5.01
CA ALA A 83 7.07 18.15 -4.22
C ALA A 83 7.11 19.54 -3.55
N SER A 84 7.82 19.66 -2.43
CA SER A 84 8.01 20.91 -1.68
C SER A 84 8.55 22.07 -2.53
N ASN A 85 9.28 21.77 -3.61
CA ASN A 85 9.77 22.76 -4.58
C ASN A 85 8.75 23.12 -5.69
N GLY A 86 7.52 22.62 -5.61
CA GLY A 86 6.43 22.83 -6.58
C GLY A 86 6.45 21.90 -7.79
N ARG A 87 7.42 20.98 -7.92
CA ARG A 87 7.46 20.00 -9.01
C ARG A 87 6.34 18.98 -8.85
N LYS A 88 5.63 18.71 -9.94
CA LYS A 88 4.60 17.66 -9.99
C LYS A 88 5.18 16.34 -10.47
N ARG A 89 4.79 15.25 -9.83
CA ARG A 89 5.15 13.87 -10.18
C ARG A 89 3.90 13.00 -10.16
N ILE A 90 3.85 12.02 -11.06
CA ILE A 90 2.78 11.01 -11.09
C ILE A 90 3.34 9.69 -10.60
N ARG A 91 2.77 9.17 -9.53
CA ARG A 91 3.07 7.86 -8.95
C ARG A 91 2.01 6.86 -9.37
N ARG A 92 2.36 5.90 -10.22
CA ARG A 92 1.48 4.82 -10.66
C ARG A 92 1.54 3.64 -9.71
N PHE A 93 0.46 2.89 -9.65
CA PHE A 93 0.33 1.67 -8.84
C PHE A 93 -0.15 0.52 -9.70
N GLU A 94 0.33 -0.68 -9.40
CA GLU A 94 -0.10 -1.90 -10.05
C GLU A 94 -0.07 -3.05 -9.05
N THR A 95 -1.10 -3.88 -9.04
CA THR A 95 -1.14 -5.08 -8.21
C THR A 95 -0.32 -6.20 -8.81
N SER A 96 0.28 -7.03 -7.95
CA SER A 96 1.08 -8.15 -8.42
C SER A 96 0.21 -9.18 -9.11
N ARG A 97 0.83 -10.00 -9.96
CA ARG A 97 0.16 -11.17 -10.52
C ARG A 97 -0.34 -12.12 -9.44
N GLN A 98 0.46 -12.35 -8.39
CA GLN A 98 0.10 -13.20 -7.26
C GLN A 98 -1.20 -12.74 -6.58
N MET A 99 -1.35 -11.43 -6.38
CA MET A 99 -2.57 -10.84 -5.78
C MET A 99 -3.78 -11.02 -6.69
N ARG A 100 -3.60 -10.80 -8.00
CA ARG A 100 -4.66 -10.91 -9.01
C ARG A 100 -5.14 -12.35 -9.21
N GLU A 101 -4.22 -13.30 -9.25
CA GLU A 101 -4.53 -14.72 -9.33
C GLU A 101 -5.30 -15.17 -8.10
N LEU A 102 -4.86 -14.77 -6.92
CA LEU A 102 -5.49 -15.15 -5.66
C LEU A 102 -6.92 -14.57 -5.52
N ILE A 103 -7.10 -13.27 -5.71
CA ILE A 103 -8.37 -12.59 -5.36
C ILE A 103 -9.33 -12.51 -6.54
N CYS A 104 -8.81 -12.32 -7.75
CA CYS A 104 -9.60 -12.05 -8.94
C CYS A 104 -9.65 -13.23 -9.90
N ASN A 105 -8.91 -14.31 -9.63
CA ASN A 105 -8.71 -15.43 -10.56
C ASN A 105 -8.21 -14.95 -11.95
N LEU A 106 -7.32 -13.96 -11.95
CA LEU A 106 -6.75 -13.35 -13.15
C LEU A 106 -5.24 -13.63 -13.27
N PRO A 107 -4.75 -14.24 -14.36
CA PRO A 107 -3.33 -14.56 -14.55
C PRO A 107 -2.49 -13.37 -15.06
N THR A 108 -3.02 -12.15 -15.00
CA THR A 108 -2.37 -10.92 -15.48
C THR A 108 -1.59 -10.22 -14.36
N GLY A 109 -0.78 -9.23 -14.70
CA GLY A 109 -0.03 -8.41 -13.75
C GLY A 109 1.48 -8.70 -13.75
N HIS A 110 2.19 -8.02 -12.85
CA HIS A 110 3.65 -8.06 -12.78
C HIS A 110 4.18 -8.98 -11.67
N ASN A 111 5.29 -9.68 -11.93
CA ASN A 111 5.95 -10.60 -10.99
C ASN A 111 7.15 -9.99 -10.25
N ASN A 112 7.44 -8.71 -10.48
CA ASN A 112 8.59 -8.01 -9.91
C ASN A 112 9.96 -8.59 -10.35
N GLU A 113 10.01 -9.26 -11.51
CA GLU A 113 11.20 -9.97 -12.03
C GLU A 113 12.41 -9.06 -12.32
N ARG A 114 12.20 -7.76 -12.51
CA ARG A 114 13.28 -6.79 -12.74
C ARG A 114 14.10 -6.48 -11.48
N TYR A 115 13.57 -6.79 -10.30
CA TYR A 115 14.19 -6.52 -9.01
C TYR A 115 14.86 -7.78 -8.46
N ASP A 116 15.91 -7.57 -7.68
CA ASP A 116 16.44 -8.63 -6.84
C ASP A 116 15.42 -8.90 -5.71
N ARG A 117 14.80 -10.08 -5.69
CA ARG A 117 13.70 -10.40 -4.79
C ARG A 117 14.22 -11.22 -3.62
N CYS A 118 14.03 -10.70 -2.41
CA CYS A 118 14.29 -11.45 -1.18
C CYS A 118 13.47 -12.77 -1.18
N PRO A 119 14.12 -13.94 -1.00
CA PRO A 119 13.45 -15.24 -1.05
C PRO A 119 12.56 -15.53 0.16
N ASP A 120 12.74 -14.80 1.28
CA ASP A 120 11.89 -14.95 2.47
C ASP A 120 10.49 -14.35 2.27
N ILE A 121 10.29 -13.50 1.25
CA ILE A 121 8.97 -12.92 0.95
C ILE A 121 8.10 -13.94 0.23
N GLN A 122 7.06 -14.42 0.93
CA GLN A 122 6.12 -15.40 0.38
C GLN A 122 5.01 -14.76 -0.46
N PHE A 123 4.63 -13.52 -0.16
CA PHE A 123 3.47 -12.88 -0.78
C PHE A 123 3.73 -11.43 -1.21
N TRP A 124 3.74 -11.21 -2.53
CA TRP A 124 3.90 -9.90 -3.16
C TRP A 124 2.53 -9.25 -3.40
N LEU A 125 2.37 -8.01 -2.97
CA LEU A 125 1.10 -7.26 -3.10
C LEU A 125 1.04 -6.47 -4.42
N GLY A 126 2.17 -5.92 -4.86
CA GLY A 126 2.22 -5.08 -6.06
C GLY A 126 3.45 -4.21 -6.15
N ARG A 127 3.33 -3.10 -6.87
CA ARG A 127 4.37 -2.09 -7.01
C ARG A 127 3.81 -0.69 -7.22
N SER A 128 4.65 0.31 -7.02
CA SER A 128 4.48 1.66 -7.52
C SER A 128 5.72 2.17 -8.23
N TRP A 129 5.57 3.16 -9.10
CA TRP A 129 6.68 3.84 -9.77
C TRP A 129 6.30 5.26 -10.16
N TYR A 130 7.30 6.13 -10.27
CA TYR A 130 7.11 7.46 -10.83
C TYR A 130 7.32 7.42 -12.35
N GLU A 131 6.40 8.00 -13.14
CA GLU A 131 6.42 7.87 -14.61
C GLU A 131 7.72 8.39 -15.27
N ASN A 132 8.35 9.39 -14.67
CA ASN A 132 9.52 10.08 -15.24
C ASN A 132 10.77 9.97 -14.35
N GLU A 133 10.81 9.01 -13.43
CA GLU A 133 11.93 8.81 -12.52
C GLU A 133 12.27 7.33 -12.41
N ASN A 134 13.51 7.03 -12.06
CA ASN A 134 13.94 5.64 -11.87
C ASN A 134 13.63 5.14 -10.45
N VAL A 135 12.64 5.73 -9.77
CA VAL A 135 12.25 5.38 -8.40
C VAL A 135 10.99 4.55 -8.44
N SER A 136 11.03 3.43 -7.72
CA SER A 136 9.92 2.49 -7.65
C SER A 136 9.90 1.77 -6.32
N GLU A 137 8.74 1.26 -5.94
CA GLU A 137 8.58 0.51 -4.70
C GLU A 137 7.84 -0.79 -5.00
N ILE A 138 8.31 -1.90 -4.45
CA ILE A 138 7.61 -3.19 -4.51
C ILE A 138 7.05 -3.52 -3.13
N TYR A 139 5.78 -3.93 -3.10
CA TYR A 139 5.03 -4.15 -1.88
C TYR A 139 4.89 -5.64 -1.59
N PHE A 140 5.00 -6.01 -0.32
CA PHE A 140 4.86 -7.37 0.17
C PHE A 140 4.09 -7.42 1.49
N MET A 141 3.52 -8.58 1.80
CA MET A 141 2.83 -8.80 3.07
C MET A 141 3.83 -9.13 4.17
N ALA A 142 3.76 -8.41 5.30
CA ALA A 142 4.45 -8.80 6.52
C ALA A 142 3.72 -9.97 7.20
N GLU A 143 4.43 -11.07 7.44
CA GLU A 143 3.94 -12.21 8.24
C GLU A 143 4.18 -11.96 9.73
N ASP A 144 5.41 -11.58 10.08
CA ASP A 144 5.85 -11.22 11.41
C ASP A 144 7.11 -10.34 11.32
N SER A 145 7.65 -9.93 12.46
CA SER A 145 8.92 -9.20 12.52
C SER A 145 10.12 -9.99 12.03
N ASP A 146 10.14 -11.32 12.22
CA ASP A 146 11.30 -12.13 11.87
C ASP A 146 11.49 -12.18 10.35
N MET A 147 10.40 -12.25 9.59
CA MET A 147 10.43 -12.14 8.14
C MET A 147 10.91 -10.74 7.70
N VAL A 148 10.42 -9.67 8.33
CA VAL A 148 10.85 -8.31 8.00
C VAL A 148 12.33 -8.07 8.35
N ASP A 149 12.81 -8.59 9.47
CA ASP A 149 14.23 -8.57 9.87
C ASP A 149 15.10 -9.24 8.79
N LYS A 150 14.68 -10.39 8.25
CA LYS A 150 15.38 -11.08 7.15
C LYS A 150 15.37 -10.28 5.85
N VAL A 151 14.25 -9.64 5.51
CA VAL A 151 14.14 -8.79 4.31
C VAL A 151 15.10 -7.60 4.41
N SER A 152 15.11 -6.91 5.55
CA SER A 152 16.04 -5.81 5.81
C SER A 152 17.49 -6.27 5.75
N ALA A 153 17.82 -7.41 6.35
CA ALA A 153 19.16 -8.00 6.27
C ALA A 153 19.57 -8.38 4.82
N TYR A 154 18.64 -8.93 4.02
CA TYR A 154 18.88 -9.31 2.63
C TYR A 154 19.32 -8.12 1.77
N TYR A 155 18.63 -6.97 1.92
CA TYR A 155 18.98 -5.76 1.18
C TYR A 155 20.07 -4.91 1.85
N GLY A 156 20.55 -5.31 3.04
CA GLY A 156 21.53 -4.52 3.81
C GLY A 156 20.99 -3.18 4.31
N LEU A 157 19.69 -3.11 4.59
CA LEU A 157 18.98 -1.90 4.98
C LEU A 157 18.51 -1.98 6.44
N PRO A 158 18.30 -0.84 7.12
CA PRO A 158 17.65 -0.81 8.43
C PRO A 158 16.28 -1.48 8.44
N VAL A 159 15.88 -1.99 9.61
CA VAL A 159 14.50 -2.43 9.85
C VAL A 159 13.57 -1.22 9.87
N PRO A 160 12.31 -1.34 9.42
CA PRO A 160 11.42 -0.18 9.29
C PRO A 160 10.71 0.21 10.59
N TYR A 161 10.93 -0.50 11.70
CA TYR A 161 10.19 -0.34 12.94
C TYR A 161 11.11 -0.15 14.15
N ASP A 162 10.55 0.42 15.21
CA ASP A 162 11.10 0.38 16.56
C ASP A 162 10.56 -0.84 17.34
N ASP A 163 10.94 -0.97 18.61
CA ASP A 163 10.48 -2.06 19.47
C ASP A 163 8.95 -2.07 19.67
N ALA A 164 8.31 -0.90 19.71
CA ALA A 164 6.87 -0.81 19.92
C ALA A 164 6.10 -1.31 18.69
N LEU A 165 6.51 -0.89 17.50
CA LEU A 165 5.98 -1.36 16.22
C LEU A 165 6.28 -2.85 16.01
N LYS A 166 7.47 -3.34 16.41
CA LYS A 166 7.81 -4.76 16.38
C LYS A 166 6.85 -5.59 17.24
N ILE A 167 6.61 -5.17 18.48
CA ILE A 167 5.66 -5.81 19.40
C ILE A 167 4.24 -5.82 18.79
N ARG A 168 3.82 -4.70 18.20
CA ARG A 168 2.51 -4.57 17.59
C ARG A 168 2.35 -5.46 16.37
N LEU A 169 3.35 -5.53 15.48
CA LEU A 169 3.34 -6.42 14.32
C LEU A 169 3.18 -7.90 14.74
N ASN A 170 3.87 -8.32 15.80
CA ASN A 170 3.84 -9.72 16.24
C ASN A 170 2.58 -10.10 17.01
N ASN A 171 2.05 -9.17 17.82
CA ASN A 171 0.98 -9.50 18.77
C ASN A 171 -0.40 -8.97 18.36
N ASP A 172 -0.46 -7.92 17.55
CA ASP A 172 -1.69 -7.31 17.04
C ASP A 172 -1.51 -6.75 15.62
N PRO A 173 -1.16 -7.60 14.62
CA PRO A 173 -1.01 -7.16 13.23
C PRO A 173 -2.33 -6.60 12.67
N ALA A 174 -3.47 -7.03 13.22
CA ALA A 174 -4.76 -6.52 12.81
C ALA A 174 -4.84 -5.00 13.01
N SER A 175 -4.33 -4.47 14.12
CA SER A 175 -4.32 -3.02 14.37
C SER A 175 -3.52 -2.17 13.35
N MET A 176 -2.71 -2.79 12.49
CA MET A 176 -1.86 -2.11 11.49
C MET A 176 -2.29 -2.39 10.04
N ARG A 177 -3.26 -3.28 9.84
CA ARG A 177 -3.58 -3.84 8.52
C ARG A 177 -4.15 -2.83 7.53
N VAL A 178 -3.80 -2.97 6.26
CA VAL A 178 -4.52 -2.27 5.18
C VAL A 178 -5.92 -2.85 5.01
N ARG A 179 -6.03 -4.19 5.00
CA ARG A 179 -7.26 -4.96 4.79
C ARG A 179 -7.13 -6.36 5.41
N HIS A 180 -8.22 -7.12 5.38
CA HIS A 180 -8.19 -8.56 5.60
C HIS A 180 -8.45 -9.25 4.26
N TYR A 181 -7.68 -10.29 3.95
CA TYR A 181 -7.84 -11.09 2.74
C TYR A 181 -7.72 -12.58 3.08
N ASP A 182 -8.43 -13.43 2.33
CA ASP A 182 -8.28 -14.89 2.43
C ASP A 182 -7.06 -15.34 1.60
N ILE A 183 -5.87 -14.98 2.10
CA ILE A 183 -4.60 -15.28 1.42
C ILE A 183 -4.34 -16.79 1.33
N ASN A 184 -4.87 -17.55 2.28
CA ASN A 184 -4.67 -18.99 2.36
C ASN A 184 -5.74 -19.79 1.63
N GLN A 185 -6.71 -19.14 0.97
CA GLN A 185 -7.86 -19.77 0.31
C GLN A 185 -8.61 -20.74 1.23
N ALA A 186 -8.70 -20.40 2.52
CA ALA A 186 -9.30 -21.23 3.55
C ALA A 186 -10.83 -21.05 3.64
N GLY A 187 -11.39 -20.11 2.87
CA GLY A 187 -12.82 -19.85 2.80
C GLY A 187 -13.29 -18.76 3.76
N GLU A 188 -14.60 -18.51 3.73
CA GLU A 188 -15.24 -17.46 4.53
C GLU A 188 -14.94 -17.61 6.02
N GLY A 189 -14.57 -16.51 6.68
CA GLY A 189 -14.19 -16.49 8.09
C GLY A 189 -12.69 -16.68 8.38
N HIS A 190 -11.88 -17.04 7.39
CA HIS A 190 -10.43 -17.29 7.55
C HIS A 190 -9.53 -16.18 7.01
N HIS A 191 -10.06 -14.96 6.90
CA HIS A 191 -9.30 -13.82 6.39
C HIS A 191 -8.21 -13.41 7.39
N ILE A 192 -6.98 -13.25 6.91
CA ILE A 192 -5.84 -12.81 7.70
C ILE A 192 -5.61 -11.31 7.55
N PRO A 193 -5.11 -10.61 8.59
CA PRO A 193 -4.76 -9.20 8.48
C PRO A 193 -3.55 -9.04 7.56
N VAL A 194 -3.69 -8.23 6.52
CA VAL A 194 -2.59 -7.89 5.62
C VAL A 194 -1.94 -6.61 6.10
N VAL A 195 -0.76 -6.72 6.68
CA VAL A 195 0.14 -5.60 6.96
C VAL A 195 1.07 -5.45 5.78
N ALA A 196 1.12 -4.27 5.18
CA ALA A 196 1.94 -4.04 4.00
C ALA A 196 3.33 -3.56 4.41
N CYS A 197 4.34 -4.10 3.76
CA CYS A 197 5.70 -3.56 3.73
C CYS A 197 6.08 -3.21 2.29
N GLY A 198 7.11 -2.40 2.14
CA GLY A 198 7.64 -2.01 0.83
C GLY A 198 9.16 -1.99 0.82
N VAL A 199 9.74 -2.24 -0.36
CA VAL A 199 11.16 -1.97 -0.62
C VAL A 199 11.23 -0.97 -1.75
N GLU A 200 11.78 0.20 -1.47
CA GLU A 200 12.01 1.26 -2.45
C GLU A 200 13.34 1.04 -3.15
N PHE A 201 13.35 1.25 -4.45
CA PHE A 201 14.50 1.10 -5.33
C PHE A 201 14.69 2.34 -6.19
N GLU A 202 15.95 2.75 -6.36
CA GLU A 202 16.38 3.56 -7.49
C GLU A 202 17.03 2.64 -8.53
N GLY A 203 16.30 2.37 -9.60
CA GLY A 203 16.64 1.35 -10.57
C GLY A 203 16.65 -0.04 -9.96
N LYS A 204 17.85 -0.60 -9.76
CA LYS A 204 18.08 -1.91 -9.15
C LYS A 204 18.71 -1.82 -7.75
N VAL A 205 18.97 -0.61 -7.27
CA VAL A 205 19.61 -0.40 -5.98
C VAL A 205 18.52 -0.22 -4.91
N PRO A 206 18.44 -1.08 -3.89
CA PRO A 206 17.50 -0.92 -2.80
C PRO A 206 17.90 0.29 -1.95
N LEU A 207 16.92 1.11 -1.56
CA LEU A 207 17.12 2.36 -0.83
C LEU A 207 16.58 2.30 0.59
N LYS A 208 15.36 1.78 0.74
CA LYS A 208 14.63 1.77 2.01
C LYS A 208 13.72 0.55 2.09
N VAL A 209 13.59 -0.01 3.30
CA VAL A 209 12.47 -0.88 3.66
C VAL A 209 11.47 -0.04 4.45
N LYS A 210 10.19 -0.21 4.16
CA LYS A 210 9.09 0.51 4.79
C LYS A 210 8.07 -0.45 5.39
N LEU A 211 7.48 -0.06 6.51
CA LEU A 211 6.34 -0.70 7.14
C LEU A 211 5.15 0.26 7.11
N TYR A 212 4.02 -0.20 6.59
CA TYR A 212 2.80 0.60 6.53
C TYR A 212 1.83 0.17 7.63
N ALA A 213 1.46 1.11 8.49
CA ALA A 213 0.43 0.91 9.50
C ALA A 213 -0.82 1.73 9.16
N PHE A 214 -1.97 1.08 9.13
CA PHE A 214 -3.27 1.74 8.95
C PHE A 214 -4.14 1.57 10.18
N GLU A 215 -4.45 2.68 10.83
CA GLU A 215 -5.25 2.74 12.05
C GLU A 215 -6.67 3.20 11.74
N ARG A 216 -7.67 2.46 12.22
CA ARG A 216 -9.08 2.86 12.06
C ARG A 216 -9.42 3.98 13.04
N ALA A 217 -10.11 5.00 12.52
CA ALA A 217 -10.63 6.11 13.31
C ALA A 217 -11.91 5.74 14.07
#